data_AF-A0A3D4IFW0-F1
#
_entry.id   AF-A0A3D4IFW0-F1
#
_cell.length_a   1.000
_cell.length_b   1.000
_cell.length_c   1.000
_cell.angle_alpha   90.00
_cell.angle_beta   90.00
_cell.angle_gamma   90.00
#
_symmetry.space_group_name_H-M   'P 1'
#
loop_
_entity.id
_entity.type
_entity.pdbx_description
1 polymer ?
#
loop_
_entity_poly.entity_id
_entity_poly.type
_entity_poly.pdbx_seq_one_letter_code
_entity_poly.pdbx_strand_id
1 'polypeptide(L)' 'AETIGLRGDDFVNQMQEETVLQQTQAEFEAVKKMSIYGFPTVLWIDGQSGYVLTRGYSPLSALKKSVEQLLLEYT' A
#
# COMPACT_ATOMS: atom_id res chain seq x y z
N ALA A 1 18.18 5.67 -6.48
CA ALA A 1 18.48 4.25 -6.79
C ALA A 1 19.86 3.86 -6.27
N GLU A 2 20.92 4.54 -6.70
CA GLU A 2 22.30 4.20 -6.33
C GLU A 2 22.61 4.35 -4.83
N THR A 3 22.00 5.35 -4.18
CA THR A 3 22.13 5.58 -2.72
C THR A 3 21.61 4.42 -1.86
N ILE A 4 20.80 3.53 -2.44
CA ILE A 4 20.28 2.32 -1.79
C ILE A 4 20.81 1.03 -2.45
N GLY A 5 21.88 1.13 -3.25
CA GLY A 5 22.57 -0.01 -3.86
C GLY A 5 21.98 -0.53 -5.17
N LEU A 6 21.01 0.17 -5.78
CA LEU A 6 20.47 -0.18 -7.09
C LEU A 6 21.29 0.44 -8.22
N ARG A 7 21.50 -0.29 -9.32
CA ARG A 7 22.15 0.24 -10.53
C ARG A 7 21.27 1.32 -11.16
N GLY A 8 21.80 2.54 -11.31
CA GLY A 8 21.04 3.71 -11.75
C GLY A 8 20.39 3.52 -13.12
N ASP A 9 21.17 3.07 -14.10
CA ASP A 9 20.71 2.87 -15.48
C ASP A 9 19.58 1.82 -15.56
N ASP A 10 19.74 0.70 -14.85
CA ASP A 10 18.74 -0.37 -14.84
C ASP A 10 17.42 0.12 -14.22
N PHE A 11 17.50 0.92 -13.14
CA PHE A 11 16.33 1.52 -12.51
C PHE A 11 15.61 2.51 -13.43
N VAL A 12 16.35 3.39 -14.13
CA VAL A 12 15.76 4.36 -15.07
C VAL A 12 15.12 3.65 -16.26
N ASN A 13 15.78 2.63 -16.81
CA ASN A 13 15.24 1.83 -17.90
C ASN A 13 13.93 1.16 -17.47
N GLN A 14 13.90 0.53 -16.30
CA GLN A 14 12.70 -0.10 -15.76
C GLN A 14 11.55 0.92 -15.55
N MET A 15 11.85 2.12 -15.03
CA MET A 15 10.83 3.16 -14.84
C MET A 15 10.16 3.62 -16.15
N GLN A 16 10.80 3.40 -17.29
CA GLN A 16 10.29 3.78 -18.61
C GLN A 16 9.58 2.64 -19.33
N GLU A 17 9.64 1.41 -18.80
CA GLU A 17 8.93 0.28 -19.37
C GLU A 17 7.41 0.53 -19.33
N GLU A 18 6.75 0.29 -20.47
CA GLU A 18 5.30 0.49 -20.59
C GLU A 18 4.53 -0.34 -19.55
N THR A 19 5.00 -1.54 -19.26
CA THR A 19 4.44 -2.44 -18.23
C THR A 19 4.45 -1.81 -16.85
N VAL A 20 5.54 -1.14 -16.46
CA VAL A 20 5.69 -0.46 -15.18
C VAL A 20 4.78 0.76 -15.09
N LEU A 21 4.65 1.52 -16.19
CA LEU A 21 3.72 2.65 -16.28
C LEU A 21 2.26 2.19 -16.15
N GLN A 22 1.87 1.16 -16.90
CA GLN A 22 0.53 0.59 -16.87
C GLN A 22 0.18 0.02 -15.48
N GLN A 23 1.13 -0.71 -14.87
CA GLN A 23 0.95 -1.26 -13.52
C GLN A 23 0.76 -0.14 -12.49
N THR A 24 1.61 0.89 -12.52
CA THR A 24 1.51 2.03 -11.58
C THR A 24 0.16 2.74 -11.71
N GLN A 25 -0.33 2.96 -12.94
CA GLN A 25 -1.64 3.55 -13.16
C GLN A 25 -2.77 2.65 -12.64
N ALA A 26 -2.69 1.33 -12.86
CA ALA A 26 -3.67 0.38 -12.37
C ALA A 26 -3.73 0.35 -10.83
N GLU A 27 -2.59 0.48 -10.15
CA GLU A 27 -2.50 0.58 -8.70
C GLU A 27 -3.18 1.85 -8.17
N PHE A 28 -2.98 3.01 -8.82
CA PHE A 28 -3.70 4.24 -8.44
C PHE A 28 -5.21 4.14 -8.65
N GLU A 29 -5.66 3.55 -9.75
CA GLU A 29 -7.09 3.31 -9.99
C GLU A 29 -7.68 2.34 -8.96
N ALA A 30 -6.93 1.31 -8.54
CA ALA A 30 -7.35 0.41 -7.48
C ALA A 30 -7.55 1.15 -6.14
N VAL A 31 -6.56 1.96 -5.73
CA VAL A 31 -6.63 2.81 -4.52
C VAL A 31 -7.86 3.73 -4.55
N LYS A 32 -8.15 4.33 -5.71
CA LYS A 32 -9.32 5.19 -5.92
C LYS A 32 -10.64 4.41 -5.82
N LYS A 33 -10.73 3.23 -6.43
CA LYS A 33 -11.91 2.34 -6.31
C LYS A 33 -12.17 1.92 -4.86
N MET A 34 -11.12 1.78 -4.06
CA MET A 34 -11.20 1.51 -2.62
C MET A 34 -11.57 2.74 -1.77
N SER A 35 -11.83 3.90 -2.41
CA SER A 35 -12.20 5.16 -1.74
C SER A 35 -11.17 5.64 -0.71
N ILE A 36 -9.89 5.42 -1.00
CA ILE A 36 -8.76 5.88 -0.19
C ILE A 36 -8.37 7.28 -0.65
N TYR A 37 -8.61 8.28 0.20
CA TYR A 37 -8.34 9.69 -0.10
C TYR A 37 -7.30 10.34 0.85
N GLY A 38 -6.76 9.59 1.80
CA GLY A 38 -5.78 10.07 2.78
C GLY A 38 -4.59 9.11 2.91
N PHE A 39 -3.41 9.65 3.14
CA PHE A 39 -2.15 8.88 3.21
C PHE A 39 -1.37 9.21 4.48
N PRO A 40 -0.60 8.25 5.06
CA PRO A 40 -0.63 6.82 4.72
C PRO A 40 -1.97 6.17 5.08
N THR A 41 -2.41 5.18 4.31
CA THR A 41 -3.55 4.32 4.66
C THR A 41 -3.06 2.89 4.70
N VAL A 42 -3.42 2.15 5.75
CA VAL A 42 -3.12 0.72 5.86
C VAL A 42 -4.44 -0.05 5.86
N LEU A 43 -4.49 -1.10 5.04
CA LEU A 43 -5.64 -1.97 4.88
C LEU A 43 -5.26 -3.39 5.28
N TRP A 44 -6.20 -4.10 5.92
CA TRP A 44 -6.21 -5.55 5.97
C TRP A 44 -7.09 -6.07 4.84
N ILE A 45 -6.55 -6.90 3.96
CA ILE A 45 -7.30 -7.49 2.84
C ILE A 45 -7.41 -9.00 3.09
N ASP A 46 -8.65 -9.48 3.17
CA ASP A 46 -8.98 -10.92 3.25
C ASP A 46 -9.93 -11.27 2.10
N GLY A 47 -9.41 -11.97 1.09
CA GLY A 47 -10.14 -12.27 -0.14
C GLY A 47 -10.67 -11.01 -0.83
N GLN A 48 -11.99 -10.82 -0.80
CA GLN A 48 -12.68 -9.66 -1.42
C GLN A 48 -12.97 -8.52 -0.44
N SER A 49 -12.74 -8.71 0.86
CA SER A 49 -13.05 -7.73 1.90
C SER A 49 -11.80 -6.95 2.31
N GLY A 50 -11.91 -5.62 2.40
CA GLY A 50 -10.84 -4.73 2.85
C GLY A 50 -11.27 -3.95 4.09
N TYR A 51 -10.47 -4.01 5.15
CA TYR A 51 -10.69 -3.30 6.41
C TYR A 51 -9.64 -2.22 6.59
N VAL A 52 -10.06 -1.00 6.91
CA VAL A 52 -9.16 0.12 7.12
C VAL A 52 -8.59 0.07 8.53
N LEU A 53 -7.28 -0.08 8.66
CA LEU A 53 -6.57 -0.07 9.95
C LEU A 53 -6.23 1.36 10.40
N THR A 54 -5.89 2.22 9.43
CA THR A 54 -5.59 3.63 9.69
C THR A 54 -5.74 4.48 8.43
N ARG A 55 -6.08 5.76 8.61
CA ARG A 55 -6.06 6.81 7.59
C ARG A 55 -5.30 8.01 8.16
N GLY A 56 -4.11 8.28 7.63
CA GLY A 56 -3.18 9.26 8.17
C GLY A 56 -2.23 8.66 9.20
N TYR A 57 -1.48 9.55 9.87
CA TYR A 57 -0.50 9.13 10.87
C TYR A 57 -1.17 8.42 12.06
N SER A 58 -0.59 7.27 12.44
CA SER A 58 -0.98 6.54 13.64
C SER A 58 0.27 5.99 14.34
N PRO A 59 0.42 6.14 15.66
CA PRO A 59 1.49 5.49 16.40
C PRO A 59 1.43 3.96 16.25
N LEU A 60 2.59 3.30 16.30
CA LEU A 60 2.69 1.85 16.16
C LEU A 60 1.76 1.10 17.14
N SER A 61 1.66 1.58 18.38
CA SER A 61 0.80 0.97 19.40
C SER A 61 -0.69 1.00 19.03
N ALA A 62 -1.15 2.07 18.39
CA ALA A 62 -2.53 2.20 17.94
C ALA A 62 -2.80 1.28 16.73
N LEU A 63 -1.86 1.22 15.77
CA LEU A 63 -1.97 0.29 14.64
C LEU A 63 -1.98 -1.18 15.10
N LYS A 64 -1.10 -1.54 16.05
CA LYS A 64 -1.05 -2.89 16.65
C LYS A 64 -2.39 -3.27 17.27
N LYS A 65 -3.00 -2.35 18.03
CA LYS A 65 -4.32 -2.57 18.63
C LYS A 65 -5.42 -2.79 17.58
N SER A 66 -5.41 -2.04 16.47
CA SER A 66 -6.36 -2.26 15.37
C SER A 66 -6.21 -3.65 14.75
N VAL A 67 -4.98 -4.13 14.57
CA VAL A 67 -4.71 -5.48 14.05
C VAL A 67 -5.17 -6.55 15.04
N GLU A 68 -4.81 -6.42 16.33
CA GLU A 68 -5.23 -7.36 17.38
C GLU A 68 -6.74 -7.45 17.49
N GLN A 69 -7.45 -6.32 17.40
CA GLN A 69 -8.91 -6.31 17.42
C GLN A 69 -9.50 -7.05 16.22
N LEU A 70 -9.00 -6.82 15.00
CA LEU A 70 -9.46 -7.56 13.84
C LEU A 70 -9.22 -9.06 14.01
N LEU A 71 -8.05 -9.50 14.44
CA LEU A 71 -7.76 -10.93 14.64
C LEU A 71 -8.72 -11.60 15.63
N LEU A 72 -9.19 -10.89 16.66
CA LEU A 72 -10.21 -11.38 17.58
C LEU A 72 -11.60 -11.53 16.93
N GLU A 73 -11.94 -10.70 15.94
CA GLU A 73 -13.20 -10.81 15.19
C GLU A 73 -13.20 -11.99 14.20
N TYR A 74 -12.03 -12.54 13.87
CA TYR A 74 -11.84 -13.70 13.00
C TYR A 74 -11.61 -15.03 13.73
N THR A 75 -11.59 -15.04 15.07
CA THR A 75 -11.40 -16.24 15.91
C THR A 75 -12.68 -16.61 16.64
#